data_AF-A0A1H1ASB6-F1
#
_entry.id   AF-A0A1H1ASB6-F1
#
_cell.length_a   1.000
_cell.length_b   1.000
_cell.length_c   1.000
_cell.angle_alpha   90.00
_cell.angle_beta   90.00
_cell.angle_gamma   90.00
#
_symmetry.space_group_name_H-M   'P 1'
#
loop_
_entity.id
_entity.type
_entity.pdbx_description
1 polymer ?
#
loop_
_entity_poly.entity_id
_entity_poly.type
_entity_poly.pdbx_seq_one_letter_code
_entity_poly.pdbx_strand_id
1 'polypeptide(L)'
;MRRALLAGGATSALLLAALVPQAAASGSDGCSPTAQDRPVCPGRGPLSRASFLDPTAQVEDAEHVSLAEEVYVGPFAQVRASEDAPVSVGARSNIQDNALVQGSRHEADGDDGADGADGAGGAGGEAAPRAGDGEGRAAPGVQIADRVIMAHGSEVIGPAQIGVEGGDIEADPDDDQEVFLSFSSQVDGAVLEKNTGVSALARVGPGVRLRSGTLVLPGKDVTTQAEADDPALGEVRLITEADVAFNEAVIEVNLALAEEYSRLHRERPSSVRGINVDPGGSEFNEDRDLPVFAGEEVRLPDFRNRIIGEIDLADTVERFSCVSGDRISLRADEGEDFTVGHVHAMDDDVTFHALEGTDLTVGDGVSYGEGVVVHGGGRVVLQGQPEAPTAVGDDVVLEDGSVVFRSTVGDGATVGERSAVVGTDLAPGAVVPPRTVVLNGEVFGEVEW
;
A
#
# COMPACT_ATOMS: atom_id res chain seq x y z
N MET A 1 22.38 -7.88 42.22
CA MET A 1 22.71 -8.69 43.41
C MET A 1 21.44 -8.97 44.22
N ARG A 2 21.13 -10.26 44.46
CA ARG A 2 20.27 -10.89 45.52
C ARG A 2 18.80 -10.46 45.62
N ARG A 3 17.83 -11.22 45.06
CA ARG A 3 17.10 -12.42 45.57
C ARG A 3 16.36 -12.25 46.92
N ALA A 4 15.04 -12.47 46.90
CA ALA A 4 14.33 -13.29 47.89
C ALA A 4 13.00 -13.83 47.32
N LEU A 5 12.95 -15.15 47.12
CA LEU A 5 11.72 -15.95 47.03
C LEU A 5 11.17 -16.19 48.44
N LEU A 6 9.85 -16.23 48.60
CA LEU A 6 9.20 -17.08 49.61
C LEU A 6 7.90 -17.65 49.03
N ALA A 7 7.88 -18.98 48.92
CA ALA A 7 6.71 -19.80 48.64
C ALA A 7 6.20 -20.42 49.95
N GLY A 8 4.89 -20.66 50.03
CA GLY A 8 4.25 -21.50 51.05
C GLY A 8 2.79 -21.76 50.66
N GLY A 9 2.49 -22.98 50.23
CA GLY A 9 1.16 -23.41 49.79
C GLY A 9 0.40 -24.24 50.83
N ALA A 10 -0.87 -24.54 50.53
CA ALA A 10 -1.58 -25.76 50.94
C ALA A 10 -2.93 -25.95 50.19
N THR A 11 -2.96 -26.97 49.31
CA THR A 11 -3.97 -28.03 49.11
C THR A 11 -5.46 -27.77 48.77
N SER A 12 -5.79 -28.20 47.55
CA SER A 12 -6.85 -29.15 47.11
C SER A 12 -8.35 -28.80 47.17
N ALA A 13 -8.96 -28.71 45.98
CA ALA A 13 -10.16 -29.48 45.62
C ALA A 13 -10.25 -29.63 44.08
N LEU A 14 -10.18 -30.88 43.59
CA LEU A 14 -10.49 -31.25 42.21
C LEU A 14 -12.02 -31.16 42.00
N LEU A 15 -12.47 -30.36 41.05
CA LEU A 15 -13.76 -30.56 40.38
C LEU A 15 -13.48 -30.81 38.89
N LEU A 16 -13.72 -32.05 38.44
CA LEU A 16 -13.89 -32.34 37.02
C LEU A 16 -15.25 -31.79 36.59
N ALA A 17 -15.25 -30.65 35.89
CA ALA A 17 -16.37 -30.23 35.05
C ALA A 17 -16.00 -30.52 33.60
N ALA A 18 -16.83 -31.30 32.92
CA ALA A 18 -16.69 -31.58 31.50
C ALA A 18 -16.78 -30.27 30.71
N LEU A 19 -15.68 -29.87 30.09
CA LEU A 19 -15.65 -28.81 29.08
C LEU A 19 -16.31 -29.36 27.82
N VAL A 20 -17.57 -28.98 27.62
CA VAL A 20 -18.18 -28.95 26.29
C VAL A 20 -17.39 -27.89 25.52
N PRO A 21 -16.83 -28.18 24.32
CA PRO A 21 -16.22 -27.15 23.50
C PRO A 21 -17.34 -26.18 23.11
N GLN A 22 -17.36 -25.01 23.75
CA GLN A 22 -18.09 -23.87 23.24
C GLN A 22 -17.37 -23.43 21.97
N ALA A 23 -18.04 -23.57 20.84
CA ALA A 23 -17.68 -22.85 19.62
C ALA A 23 -17.55 -21.38 19.99
N ALA A 24 -16.34 -20.84 19.86
CA ALA A 24 -16.10 -19.42 19.98
C ALA A 24 -16.93 -18.73 18.88
N ALA A 25 -17.95 -17.99 19.29
CA ALA A 25 -18.62 -17.05 18.40
C ALA A 25 -17.61 -15.93 18.11
N SER A 26 -17.16 -15.82 16.85
CA SER A 26 -16.37 -14.71 16.34
C SER A 26 -17.25 -13.45 16.25
N GLY A 27 -17.28 -12.67 17.33
CA GLY A 27 -17.68 -11.27 17.25
C GLY A 27 -16.45 -10.48 16.84
N SER A 28 -16.34 -10.10 15.58
CA SER A 28 -15.32 -9.17 15.11
C SER A 28 -15.68 -7.77 15.62
N ASP A 29 -14.88 -7.23 16.53
CA ASP A 29 -14.92 -5.82 16.98
C ASP A 29 -14.44 -4.87 15.87
N GLY A 30 -15.00 -5.00 14.65
CA GLY A 30 -14.72 -4.13 13.51
C GLY A 30 -15.67 -2.94 13.43
N CYS A 31 -15.21 -1.86 12.81
CA CYS A 31 -15.97 -0.64 12.54
C CYS A 31 -16.27 -0.54 11.04
N SER A 32 -17.51 -0.23 10.69
CA SER A 32 -17.87 0.15 9.31
C SER A 32 -17.70 1.65 9.14
N PRO A 33 -16.92 2.13 8.15
CA PRO A 33 -16.62 3.55 7.95
C PRO A 33 -17.80 4.32 7.33
N THR A 34 -18.97 4.25 7.97
CA THR A 34 -20.15 5.03 7.60
C THR A 34 -19.96 6.50 7.96
N ALA A 35 -20.89 7.38 7.59
CA ALA A 35 -20.76 8.82 7.82
C ALA A 35 -20.51 9.25 9.29
N GLN A 36 -20.84 8.41 10.28
CA GLN A 36 -20.58 8.69 11.70
C GLN A 36 -19.16 8.30 12.16
N ASP A 37 -18.52 7.40 11.42
CA ASP A 37 -17.22 6.79 11.71
C ASP A 37 -16.19 7.13 10.63
N ARG A 38 -16.29 8.37 10.12
CA ARG A 38 -15.33 8.98 9.21
C ARG A 38 -14.96 10.39 9.69
N PRO A 39 -13.68 10.78 9.64
CA PRO A 39 -12.52 10.01 9.18
C PRO A 39 -11.97 9.03 10.23
N VAL A 40 -12.55 8.95 11.43
CA VAL A 40 -12.06 8.08 12.51
C VAL A 40 -13.03 6.93 12.74
N CYS A 41 -12.53 5.69 12.78
CA CYS A 41 -13.33 4.46 12.93
C CYS A 41 -12.79 3.61 14.09
N PRO A 42 -13.59 3.33 15.15
CA PRO A 42 -14.84 3.98 15.50
C PRO A 42 -14.63 5.44 15.91
N GLY A 43 -15.56 6.34 15.54
CA GLY A 43 -15.38 7.79 15.66
C GLY A 43 -15.16 8.31 17.08
N ARG A 44 -15.55 7.52 18.08
CA ARG A 44 -15.38 7.84 19.51
C ARG A 44 -14.46 6.87 20.26
N GLY A 45 -13.75 6.00 19.54
CA GLY A 45 -12.79 5.06 20.13
C GLY A 45 -11.59 5.76 20.79
N PRO A 46 -10.81 5.06 21.64
CA PRO A 46 -9.52 5.56 22.09
C PRO A 46 -8.59 5.81 20.88
N LEU A 47 -7.75 6.84 20.94
CA LEU A 47 -6.84 7.21 19.84
C LEU A 47 -5.87 6.07 19.51
N SER A 48 -5.32 5.41 20.52
CA SER A 48 -4.37 4.30 20.40
C SER A 48 -4.95 2.99 19.83
N ARG A 49 -6.20 3.01 19.35
CA ARG A 49 -6.86 1.88 18.67
C ARG A 49 -7.71 2.37 17.49
N ALA A 50 -7.64 3.67 17.20
CA ALA A 50 -8.48 4.29 16.20
C ALA A 50 -7.90 4.02 14.82
N SER A 51 -8.77 3.62 13.90
CA SER A 51 -8.45 3.60 12.48
C SER A 51 -8.75 4.97 11.88
N PHE A 52 -7.88 5.43 10.99
CA PHE A 52 -8.02 6.71 10.30
C PHE A 52 -8.21 6.48 8.81
N LEU A 53 -9.18 7.17 8.22
CA LEU A 53 -9.40 7.24 6.79
C LEU A 53 -9.34 8.70 6.36
N ASP A 54 -8.40 9.06 5.49
CA ASP A 54 -8.29 10.43 5.01
C ASP A 54 -9.64 10.89 4.42
N PRO A 55 -10.07 12.14 4.66
CA PRO A 55 -11.32 12.65 4.12
C PRO A 55 -11.45 12.60 2.59
N THR A 56 -10.35 12.46 1.84
CA THR A 56 -10.39 12.28 0.39
C THR A 56 -10.51 10.82 -0.04
N ALA A 57 -10.30 9.85 0.87
CA ALA A 57 -10.52 8.43 0.57
C ALA A 57 -11.98 8.17 0.17
N GLN A 58 -12.19 7.31 -0.80
CA GLN A 58 -13.51 6.96 -1.31
C GLN A 58 -13.91 5.58 -0.80
N VAL A 59 -15.12 5.48 -0.24
CA VAL A 59 -15.67 4.22 0.25
C VAL A 59 -17.05 4.05 -0.34
N GLU A 60 -17.22 3.05 -1.20
CA GLU A 60 -18.49 2.67 -1.80
C GLU A 60 -19.14 1.56 -0.98
N ASP A 61 -20.45 1.67 -0.72
CA ASP A 61 -21.25 0.77 0.13
C ASP A 61 -20.58 0.45 1.47
N ALA A 62 -20.29 1.49 2.25
CA ALA A 62 -19.54 1.41 3.51
C ALA A 62 -20.14 0.46 4.57
N GLU A 63 -21.43 0.12 4.48
CA GLU A 63 -22.08 -0.92 5.30
C GLU A 63 -21.55 -2.34 5.03
N HIS A 64 -20.90 -2.56 3.89
CA HIS A 64 -20.27 -3.82 3.48
C HIS A 64 -18.74 -3.78 3.61
N VAL A 65 -18.21 -2.70 4.20
CA VAL A 65 -16.80 -2.55 4.58
C VAL A 65 -16.67 -2.73 6.08
N SER A 66 -15.70 -3.53 6.50
CA SER A 66 -15.33 -3.73 7.91
C SER A 66 -13.85 -3.45 8.11
N LEU A 67 -13.51 -2.49 8.97
CA LEU A 67 -12.13 -2.17 9.36
C LEU A 67 -11.93 -2.58 10.81
N ALA A 68 -10.85 -3.29 11.10
CA ALA A 68 -10.41 -3.53 12.47
C ALA A 68 -9.72 -2.28 13.06
N GLU A 69 -9.07 -2.44 14.22
CA GLU A 69 -8.37 -1.36 14.94
C GLU A 69 -7.05 -0.96 14.25
N GLU A 70 -6.63 0.29 14.45
CA GLU A 70 -5.30 0.79 14.03
C GLU A 70 -5.05 0.68 12.50
N VAL A 71 -6.10 0.75 11.69
CA VAL A 71 -5.99 0.75 10.22
C VAL A 71 -5.78 2.18 9.72
N TYR A 72 -4.80 2.36 8.84
CA TYR A 72 -4.57 3.63 8.13
C TYR A 72 -5.07 3.54 6.68
N VAL A 73 -5.92 4.47 6.26
CA VAL A 73 -6.36 4.61 4.86
C VAL A 73 -5.98 6.01 4.37
N GLY A 74 -5.04 6.05 3.43
CA GLY A 74 -4.42 7.27 2.93
C GLY A 74 -5.29 8.07 1.96
N PRO A 75 -4.82 9.28 1.59
CA PRO A 75 -5.49 10.13 0.60
C PRO A 75 -5.85 9.40 -0.69
N PHE A 76 -7.07 9.65 -1.16
CA PHE A 76 -7.59 9.16 -2.45
C PHE A 76 -7.64 7.64 -2.62
N ALA A 77 -7.26 6.86 -1.60
CA ALA A 77 -7.49 5.42 -1.58
C ALA A 77 -8.97 5.09 -1.80
N GLN A 78 -9.22 4.00 -2.50
CA GLN A 78 -10.57 3.59 -2.89
C GLN A 78 -10.89 2.22 -2.32
N VAL A 79 -11.99 2.11 -1.59
CA VAL A 79 -12.52 0.85 -1.08
C VAL A 79 -13.92 0.66 -1.62
N ARG A 80 -14.09 -0.32 -2.52
CA ARG A 80 -15.36 -0.63 -3.17
C ARG A 80 -15.86 -1.98 -2.71
N ALA A 81 -17.00 -2.00 -2.03
CA ALA A 81 -17.65 -3.21 -1.57
C ALA A 81 -19.08 -3.30 -2.12
N SER A 82 -19.70 -4.47 -1.97
CA SER A 82 -21.15 -4.65 -2.18
C SER A 82 -21.66 -5.76 -1.27
N GLU A 83 -22.99 -5.93 -1.17
CA GLU A 83 -23.61 -6.96 -0.34
C GLU A 83 -23.07 -8.37 -0.65
N ASP A 84 -22.85 -8.67 -1.93
CA ASP A 84 -22.42 -9.97 -2.41
C ASP A 84 -20.89 -10.07 -2.64
N ALA A 85 -20.16 -8.99 -2.37
CA ALA A 85 -18.70 -8.94 -2.44
C ALA A 85 -18.17 -7.95 -1.38
N PRO A 86 -18.27 -8.30 -0.08
CA PRO A 86 -17.85 -7.42 1.00
C PRO A 86 -16.33 -7.26 1.07
N VAL A 87 -15.87 -6.21 1.77
CA VAL A 87 -14.45 -5.98 2.03
C VAL A 87 -14.20 -5.97 3.54
N SER A 88 -13.23 -6.74 4.01
CA SER A 88 -12.77 -6.69 5.39
C SER A 88 -11.27 -6.45 5.46
N VAL A 89 -10.84 -5.54 6.33
CA VAL A 89 -9.45 -5.17 6.57
C VAL A 89 -9.10 -5.41 8.02
N GLY A 90 -8.12 -6.29 8.26
CA GLY A 90 -7.62 -6.64 9.58
C GLY A 90 -6.80 -5.52 10.23
N ALA A 91 -6.50 -5.72 11.51
CA ALA A 91 -5.92 -4.70 12.37
C ALA A 91 -4.51 -4.33 11.91
N ARG A 92 -4.08 -3.09 12.18
CA ARG A 92 -2.69 -2.66 11.91
C ARG A 92 -2.29 -2.73 10.43
N SER A 93 -3.27 -2.81 9.55
CA SER A 93 -3.06 -2.77 8.11
C SER A 93 -3.08 -1.33 7.60
N ASN A 94 -2.50 -1.09 6.44
CA ASN A 94 -2.58 0.21 5.79
C ASN A 94 -2.94 0.09 4.30
N ILE A 95 -3.77 1.03 3.84
CA ILE A 95 -4.17 1.22 2.44
C ILE A 95 -3.70 2.62 2.06
N GLN A 96 -2.53 2.72 1.46
CA GLN A 96 -1.86 4.00 1.22
C GLN A 96 -2.45 4.75 0.01
N ASP A 97 -1.83 5.87 -0.31
CA ASP A 97 -2.33 6.86 -1.25
C ASP A 97 -2.63 6.25 -2.63
N ASN A 98 -3.79 6.60 -3.18
CA ASN A 98 -4.27 6.10 -4.47
C ASN A 98 -4.38 4.56 -4.59
N ALA A 99 -4.25 3.80 -3.50
CA ALA A 99 -4.45 2.35 -3.53
C ALA A 99 -5.92 1.96 -3.71
N LEU A 100 -6.18 0.80 -4.30
CA LEU A 100 -7.53 0.28 -4.58
C LEU A 100 -7.77 -1.06 -3.89
N VAL A 101 -8.91 -1.18 -3.21
CA VAL A 101 -9.49 -2.46 -2.79
C VAL A 101 -10.87 -2.59 -3.41
N GLN A 102 -11.05 -3.57 -4.29
CA GLN A 102 -12.31 -3.79 -4.99
C GLN A 102 -12.84 -5.20 -4.72
N GLY A 103 -13.93 -5.31 -3.96
CA GLY A 103 -14.70 -6.53 -3.84
C GLY A 103 -15.32 -6.92 -5.18
N SER A 104 -15.15 -8.18 -5.58
CA SER A 104 -15.81 -8.72 -6.76
C SER A 104 -16.27 -10.17 -6.53
N ARG A 105 -17.18 -10.65 -7.38
CA ARG A 105 -17.64 -12.05 -7.36
C ARG A 105 -16.75 -12.90 -8.27
N HIS A 106 -16.77 -14.22 -8.08
CA HIS A 106 -16.24 -15.13 -9.08
C HIS A 106 -16.96 -14.92 -10.42
N GLU A 107 -16.22 -14.80 -11.52
CA GLU A 107 -16.78 -14.76 -12.89
C GLU A 107 -17.66 -15.99 -13.22
N ALA A 108 -17.56 -17.06 -12.43
CA ALA A 108 -18.31 -18.30 -12.59
C ALA A 108 -19.79 -18.25 -12.14
N ASP A 109 -20.26 -17.16 -11.50
CA ASP A 109 -21.65 -17.01 -11.06
C ASP A 109 -22.55 -16.27 -12.08
N GLY A 110 -22.13 -16.21 -13.34
CA GLY A 110 -22.90 -15.69 -14.46
C GLY A 110 -24.05 -16.61 -14.89
N ASP A 111 -25.26 -16.29 -14.41
CA ASP A 111 -26.56 -16.47 -15.07
C ASP A 111 -27.10 -17.91 -15.30
N ASP A 112 -27.59 -18.57 -14.24
CA ASP A 112 -28.58 -19.66 -14.36
C ASP A 112 -30.00 -19.11 -14.67
N GLY A 113 -30.10 -18.33 -15.74
CA GLY A 113 -31.23 -17.45 -15.99
C GLY A 113 -31.79 -17.40 -17.41
N ALA A 114 -31.82 -18.50 -18.18
CA ALA A 114 -32.78 -18.62 -19.30
C ALA A 114 -33.12 -20.05 -19.73
N ASP A 115 -34.42 -20.31 -19.81
CA ASP A 115 -35.09 -21.49 -20.32
C ASP A 115 -34.67 -21.95 -21.74
N GLY A 116 -34.50 -23.28 -21.91
CA GLY A 116 -35.05 -23.99 -23.08
C GLY A 116 -34.12 -24.51 -24.19
N ALA A 117 -34.22 -25.84 -24.37
CA ALA A 117 -34.14 -26.62 -25.63
C ALA A 117 -32.82 -27.31 -26.05
N ASP A 118 -32.86 -28.65 -25.94
CA ASP A 118 -32.46 -29.68 -26.91
C ASP A 118 -31.13 -29.58 -27.70
N GLY A 119 -30.29 -30.61 -27.54
CA GLY A 119 -29.64 -31.25 -28.70
C GLY A 119 -28.14 -31.61 -28.62
N ALA A 120 -27.89 -32.91 -28.43
CA ALA A 120 -26.87 -33.74 -29.10
C ALA A 120 -25.35 -33.37 -29.05
N GLY A 121 -24.62 -34.16 -28.26
CA GLY A 121 -23.41 -34.94 -28.63
C GLY A 121 -22.34 -34.35 -29.56
N GLY A 122 -21.13 -34.18 -29.02
CA GLY A 122 -19.89 -33.98 -29.78
C GLY A 122 -18.67 -34.25 -28.90
N ALA A 123 -17.76 -35.10 -29.39
CA ALA A 123 -16.65 -35.68 -28.65
C ALA A 123 -15.45 -34.74 -28.47
N GLY A 124 -14.81 -34.86 -27.29
CA GLY A 124 -13.35 -34.92 -27.09
C GLY A 124 -12.47 -33.93 -27.85
N GLY A 125 -12.36 -32.72 -27.32
CA GLY A 125 -11.14 -31.93 -27.39
C GLY A 125 -10.69 -31.66 -25.96
N GLU A 126 -9.45 -32.02 -25.60
CA GLU A 126 -8.83 -31.53 -24.37
C GLU A 126 -8.80 -30.00 -24.46
N ALA A 127 -9.65 -29.35 -23.65
CA ALA A 127 -9.60 -27.92 -23.47
C ALA A 127 -8.26 -27.58 -22.83
N ALA A 128 -7.59 -26.53 -23.33
CA ALA A 128 -6.49 -25.91 -22.62
C ALA A 128 -6.93 -25.59 -21.17
N PRO A 129 -6.03 -25.69 -20.17
CA PRO A 129 -6.38 -25.39 -18.79
C PRO A 129 -6.97 -23.99 -18.72
N ARG A 130 -8.08 -23.84 -17.99
CA ARG A 130 -8.72 -22.54 -17.82
C ARG A 130 -7.90 -21.79 -16.76
N ALA A 131 -7.61 -20.51 -16.99
CA ALA A 131 -7.17 -19.63 -15.92
C ALA A 131 -8.20 -19.75 -14.78
N GLY A 132 -7.79 -20.24 -13.60
CA GLY A 132 -8.69 -20.63 -12.50
C GLY A 132 -8.59 -22.07 -12.00
N ASP A 133 -7.68 -22.88 -12.55
CA ASP A 133 -7.35 -24.23 -12.03
C ASP A 133 -6.31 -24.20 -10.88
N GLY A 134 -5.96 -23.03 -10.35
CA GLY A 134 -5.00 -22.86 -9.27
C GLY A 134 -5.59 -23.04 -7.86
N GLU A 135 -4.70 -23.20 -6.87
CA GLU A 135 -5.05 -23.48 -5.47
C GLU A 135 -5.59 -22.24 -4.70
N GLY A 136 -5.62 -21.06 -5.34
CA GLY A 136 -6.01 -19.77 -4.77
C GLY A 136 -7.48 -19.41 -4.97
N ARG A 137 -8.43 -20.23 -4.49
CA ARG A 137 -9.85 -19.87 -4.48
C ARG A 137 -10.21 -19.10 -3.21
N ALA A 138 -10.56 -17.82 -3.34
CA ALA A 138 -11.12 -17.00 -2.28
C ALA A 138 -12.65 -16.94 -2.35
N ALA A 139 -13.30 -16.55 -1.25
CA ALA A 139 -14.72 -16.21 -1.26
C ALA A 139 -14.96 -14.91 -2.05
N PRO A 140 -16.20 -14.62 -2.51
CA PRO A 140 -16.54 -13.31 -3.06
C PRO A 140 -16.15 -12.16 -2.12
N GLY A 141 -15.69 -11.05 -2.71
CA GLY A 141 -15.18 -9.91 -1.96
C GLY A 141 -13.66 -9.94 -1.75
N VAL A 142 -13.19 -9.21 -0.75
CA VAL A 142 -11.77 -9.16 -0.38
C VAL A 142 -11.62 -9.32 1.13
N GLN A 143 -10.77 -10.26 1.55
CA GLN A 143 -10.40 -10.45 2.95
C GLN A 143 -8.92 -10.15 3.14
N ILE A 144 -8.61 -9.03 3.81
CA ILE A 144 -7.26 -8.63 4.21
C ILE A 144 -7.11 -8.93 5.70
N ALA A 145 -6.07 -9.68 6.06
CA ALA A 145 -5.74 -10.03 7.44
C ALA A 145 -5.12 -8.85 8.20
N ASP A 146 -4.63 -9.12 9.40
CA ASP A 146 -3.88 -8.13 10.18
C ASP A 146 -2.51 -7.90 9.54
N ARG A 147 -1.95 -6.69 9.75
CA ARG A 147 -0.58 -6.32 9.35
C ARG A 147 -0.30 -6.51 7.86
N VAL A 148 -1.24 -6.05 7.01
CA VAL A 148 -1.05 -5.98 5.56
C VAL A 148 -0.74 -4.55 5.13
N ILE A 149 0.31 -4.40 4.35
CA ILE A 149 0.77 -3.13 3.79
C ILE A 149 0.36 -3.09 2.32
N MET A 150 -0.52 -2.16 1.98
CA MET A 150 -0.83 -1.82 0.60
C MET A 150 -0.23 -0.46 0.29
N ALA A 151 0.96 -0.46 -0.31
CA ALA A 151 1.69 0.77 -0.64
C ALA A 151 1.01 1.56 -1.76
N HIS A 152 1.50 2.78 -1.99
CA HIS A 152 0.93 3.75 -2.93
C HIS A 152 0.60 3.13 -4.30
N GLY A 153 -0.63 3.37 -4.77
CA GLY A 153 -1.12 2.89 -6.06
C GLY A 153 -1.29 1.37 -6.20
N SER A 154 -1.07 0.58 -5.14
CA SER A 154 -1.30 -0.88 -5.20
C SER A 154 -2.80 -1.22 -5.28
N GLU A 155 -3.12 -2.35 -5.90
CA GLU A 155 -4.48 -2.78 -6.14
C GLU A 155 -4.75 -4.21 -5.64
N VAL A 156 -5.87 -4.42 -4.95
CA VAL A 156 -6.40 -5.73 -4.63
C VAL A 156 -7.81 -5.85 -5.21
N ILE A 157 -7.97 -6.74 -6.18
CA ILE A 157 -9.21 -7.00 -6.88
C ILE A 157 -9.69 -8.40 -6.47
N GLY A 158 -10.86 -8.45 -5.84
CA GLY A 158 -11.48 -9.69 -5.39
C GLY A 158 -11.95 -10.55 -6.56
N PRO A 159 -12.32 -11.83 -6.32
CA PRO A 159 -12.27 -12.56 -5.05
C PRO A 159 -10.83 -12.77 -4.58
N ALA A 160 -10.44 -12.21 -3.43
CA ALA A 160 -9.05 -12.23 -2.97
C ALA A 160 -8.93 -12.42 -1.46
N GLN A 161 -7.85 -13.08 -1.04
CA GLN A 161 -7.53 -13.30 0.37
C GLN A 161 -6.05 -13.00 0.62
N ILE A 162 -5.77 -12.07 1.54
CA ILE A 162 -4.42 -11.55 1.77
C ILE A 162 -4.05 -11.78 3.24
N GLY A 163 -3.05 -12.63 3.49
CA GLY A 163 -2.48 -12.88 4.82
C GLY A 163 -3.36 -13.69 5.78
N VAL A 164 -4.50 -14.23 5.34
CA VAL A 164 -5.44 -14.88 6.28
C VAL A 164 -4.97 -16.27 6.71
N GLU A 165 -4.28 -16.96 5.82
CA GLU A 165 -3.73 -18.30 6.03
C GLU A 165 -2.27 -18.36 5.60
N GLY A 166 -1.56 -19.43 5.94
CA GLY A 166 -0.12 -19.54 5.75
C GLY A 166 0.59 -19.93 7.04
N GLY A 167 1.90 -19.81 7.06
CA GLY A 167 2.72 -20.13 8.23
C GLY A 167 3.99 -19.29 8.33
N ASP A 168 4.69 -19.55 9.43
CA ASP A 168 5.90 -18.86 9.83
C ASP A 168 7.04 -19.14 8.83
N ILE A 169 7.99 -18.22 8.74
CA ILE A 169 9.13 -18.30 7.83
C ILE A 169 10.44 -18.13 8.61
N GLU A 170 11.55 -18.67 8.12
CA GLU A 170 12.84 -18.59 8.81
C GLU A 170 13.30 -17.14 9.03
N ALA A 171 12.96 -16.24 8.11
CA ALA A 171 13.32 -14.83 8.16
C ALA A 171 12.48 -13.98 9.14
N ASP A 172 11.37 -14.52 9.65
CA ASP A 172 10.51 -13.88 10.66
C ASP A 172 10.39 -14.82 11.88
N PRO A 173 11.38 -14.79 12.80
CA PRO A 173 11.40 -15.66 13.96
C PRO A 173 10.41 -15.24 15.06
N ASP A 174 9.88 -14.01 14.99
CA ASP A 174 8.97 -13.45 15.98
C ASP A 174 7.49 -13.72 15.62
N ASP A 175 7.22 -14.19 14.39
CA ASP A 175 5.90 -14.59 13.87
C ASP A 175 4.90 -13.42 13.89
N ASP A 176 5.41 -12.23 13.56
CA ASP A 176 4.62 -11.00 13.54
C ASP A 176 3.73 -10.90 12.29
N GLN A 177 3.95 -11.75 11.28
CA GLN A 177 3.18 -11.86 10.03
C GLN A 177 3.06 -10.53 9.27
N GLU A 178 3.65 -10.45 8.08
CA GLU A 178 3.41 -9.32 7.17
C GLU A 178 3.10 -9.75 5.74
N VAL A 179 2.23 -8.99 5.06
CA VAL A 179 2.13 -9.02 3.60
C VAL A 179 2.41 -7.63 3.06
N PHE A 180 3.32 -7.53 2.09
CA PHE A 180 3.72 -6.25 1.49
C PHE A 180 3.36 -6.19 0.00
N LEU A 181 2.42 -5.33 -0.36
CA LEU A 181 2.09 -4.99 -1.74
C LEU A 181 2.74 -3.65 -2.08
N SER A 182 3.77 -3.69 -2.92
CA SER A 182 4.59 -2.52 -3.25
C SER A 182 3.91 -1.60 -4.29
N PHE A 183 4.60 -0.52 -4.64
CA PHE A 183 4.08 0.56 -5.47
C PHE A 183 3.50 0.04 -6.79
N SER A 184 2.24 0.41 -7.06
CA SER A 184 1.55 0.05 -8.31
C SER A 184 1.55 -1.46 -8.61
N SER A 185 1.64 -2.31 -7.58
CA SER A 185 1.47 -3.76 -7.70
C SER A 185 -0.01 -4.14 -7.74
N GLN A 186 -0.33 -5.32 -8.28
CA GLN A 186 -1.71 -5.80 -8.37
C GLN A 186 -1.87 -7.24 -7.87
N VAL A 187 -2.89 -7.47 -7.05
CA VAL A 187 -3.38 -8.81 -6.73
C VAL A 187 -4.79 -8.93 -7.29
N ASP A 188 -4.97 -9.79 -8.27
CA ASP A 188 -6.23 -9.94 -9.01
C ASP A 188 -6.74 -11.37 -8.85
N GLY A 189 -7.82 -11.57 -8.07
CA GLY A 189 -8.47 -12.87 -7.94
C GLY A 189 -7.63 -13.96 -7.27
N ALA A 190 -6.68 -13.59 -6.39
CA ALA A 190 -5.64 -14.49 -5.88
C ALA A 190 -5.64 -14.63 -4.34
N VAL A 191 -4.91 -15.65 -3.86
CA VAL A 191 -4.66 -15.86 -2.43
C VAL A 191 -3.20 -15.61 -2.13
N LEU A 192 -2.91 -14.67 -1.26
CA LEU A 192 -1.58 -14.44 -0.70
C LEU A 192 -1.58 -14.96 0.74
N GLU A 193 -0.69 -15.90 1.04
CA GLU A 193 -0.50 -16.35 2.40
C GLU A 193 0.23 -15.30 3.26
N LYS A 194 0.23 -15.50 4.57
CA LYS A 194 1.09 -14.79 5.53
C LYS A 194 2.53 -14.74 5.03
N ASN A 195 3.27 -13.68 5.36
CA ASN A 195 4.69 -13.58 5.01
C ASN A 195 4.91 -13.69 3.49
N THR A 196 4.23 -12.84 2.73
CA THR A 196 4.36 -12.76 1.27
C THR A 196 4.59 -11.33 0.80
N GLY A 197 5.13 -11.16 -0.41
CA GLY A 197 5.36 -9.83 -0.98
C GLY A 197 5.09 -9.77 -2.48
N VAL A 198 4.67 -8.61 -2.95
CA VAL A 198 4.53 -8.30 -4.39
C VAL A 198 5.28 -7.01 -4.66
N SER A 199 6.36 -7.09 -5.43
CA SER A 199 7.22 -5.93 -5.71
C SER A 199 6.56 -4.91 -6.64
N ALA A 200 7.21 -3.75 -6.80
CA ALA A 200 6.69 -2.65 -7.60
C ALA A 200 6.35 -3.11 -9.03
N LEU A 201 5.19 -2.69 -9.51
CA LEU A 201 4.64 -3.05 -10.83
C LEU A 201 4.51 -4.56 -11.09
N ALA A 202 4.57 -5.41 -10.06
CA ALA A 202 4.34 -6.85 -10.21
C ALA A 202 2.85 -7.21 -10.00
N ARG A 203 2.44 -8.35 -10.55
CA ARG A 203 1.07 -8.84 -10.51
C ARG A 203 0.99 -10.31 -10.10
N VAL A 204 -0.01 -10.63 -9.27
CA VAL A 204 -0.45 -12.00 -9.01
C VAL A 204 -1.85 -12.17 -9.58
N GLY A 205 -1.96 -13.00 -10.61
CA GLY A 205 -3.19 -13.18 -11.37
C GLY A 205 -4.19 -14.20 -10.78
N PRO A 206 -5.40 -14.30 -11.38
CA PRO A 206 -6.51 -15.05 -10.80
C PRO A 206 -6.24 -16.53 -10.56
N GLY A 207 -6.65 -17.01 -9.38
CA GLY A 207 -6.54 -18.40 -8.96
C GLY A 207 -5.15 -18.82 -8.48
N VAL A 208 -4.14 -17.95 -8.57
CA VAL A 208 -2.80 -18.22 -8.02
C VAL A 208 -2.82 -18.13 -6.50
N ARG A 209 -2.07 -19.02 -5.85
CA ARG A 209 -1.76 -18.94 -4.42
C ARG A 209 -0.28 -18.63 -4.23
N LEU A 210 0.05 -17.49 -3.63
CA LEU A 210 1.42 -17.18 -3.24
C LEU A 210 1.68 -17.72 -1.83
N ARG A 211 2.61 -18.67 -1.69
CA ARG A 211 2.88 -19.36 -0.41
C ARG A 211 3.75 -18.53 0.52
N SER A 212 3.60 -18.74 1.83
CA SER A 212 4.45 -18.08 2.84
C SER A 212 5.94 -18.20 2.54
N GLY A 213 6.65 -17.09 2.71
CA GLY A 213 8.07 -16.94 2.44
C GLY A 213 8.40 -16.52 1.01
N THR A 214 7.41 -16.18 0.19
CA THR A 214 7.59 -15.88 -1.24
C THR A 214 7.31 -14.43 -1.56
N LEU A 215 8.18 -13.83 -2.36
CA LEU A 215 8.05 -12.49 -2.88
C LEU A 215 8.13 -12.49 -4.42
N VAL A 216 7.14 -11.87 -5.06
CA VAL A 216 7.11 -11.68 -6.52
C VAL A 216 8.06 -10.54 -6.90
N LEU A 217 8.91 -10.79 -7.89
CA LEU A 217 9.94 -9.86 -8.33
C LEU A 217 9.34 -8.66 -9.09
N PRO A 218 10.04 -7.51 -9.14
CA PRO A 218 9.53 -6.30 -9.80
C PRO A 218 9.10 -6.53 -11.26
N GLY A 219 7.95 -5.99 -11.64
CA GLY A 219 7.41 -6.05 -13.02
C GLY A 219 6.81 -7.39 -13.44
N LYS A 220 6.95 -8.45 -12.64
CA LYS A 220 6.57 -9.82 -13.02
C LYS A 220 5.06 -10.07 -12.98
N ASP A 221 4.55 -10.89 -13.90
CA ASP A 221 3.13 -11.31 -13.93
C ASP A 221 2.99 -12.81 -13.63
N VAL A 222 2.71 -13.15 -12.36
CA VAL A 222 2.55 -14.54 -11.92
C VAL A 222 1.13 -15.00 -12.25
N THR A 223 0.98 -15.87 -13.24
CA THR A 223 -0.32 -16.32 -13.75
C THR A 223 -0.57 -17.82 -13.54
N THR A 224 0.45 -18.57 -13.14
CA THR A 224 0.37 -19.99 -12.86
C THR A 224 0.91 -20.36 -11.49
N GLN A 225 0.41 -21.45 -10.92
CA GLN A 225 0.92 -21.95 -9.63
C GLN A 225 2.39 -22.38 -9.70
N ALA A 226 2.87 -22.83 -10.88
CA ALA A 226 4.26 -23.22 -11.05
C ALA A 226 5.21 -22.02 -10.89
N GLU A 227 4.87 -20.87 -11.49
CA GLU A 227 5.61 -19.61 -11.35
C GLU A 227 5.65 -19.13 -9.89
N ALA A 228 4.55 -19.30 -9.16
CA ALA A 228 4.47 -18.97 -7.73
C ALA A 228 5.28 -19.92 -6.83
N ASP A 229 5.38 -21.20 -7.19
CA ASP A 229 5.99 -22.25 -6.35
C ASP A 229 7.50 -22.45 -6.61
N ASP A 230 8.01 -22.10 -7.80
CA ASP A 230 9.40 -22.38 -8.21
C ASP A 230 10.20 -21.10 -8.51
N PRO A 231 11.04 -20.63 -7.56
CA PRO A 231 11.94 -19.50 -7.78
C PRO A 231 12.90 -19.67 -8.97
N ALA A 232 13.17 -20.90 -9.43
CA ALA A 232 14.03 -21.13 -10.58
C ALA A 232 13.41 -20.67 -11.90
N LEU A 233 12.09 -20.41 -11.93
CA LEU A 233 11.38 -19.84 -13.08
C LEU A 233 11.60 -18.33 -13.20
N GLY A 234 12.15 -17.67 -12.18
CA GLY A 234 12.55 -16.26 -12.26
C GLY A 234 11.45 -15.25 -12.01
N GLU A 235 10.28 -15.68 -11.53
CA GLU A 235 9.16 -14.79 -11.17
C GLU A 235 9.16 -14.40 -9.70
N VAL A 236 9.67 -15.28 -8.84
CA VAL A 236 9.65 -15.12 -7.39
C VAL A 236 11.02 -15.36 -6.77
N ARG A 237 11.22 -14.82 -5.57
CA ARG A 237 12.32 -15.15 -4.67
C ARG A 237 11.80 -15.41 -3.26
N LEU A 238 12.66 -15.94 -2.41
CA LEU A 238 12.36 -16.04 -0.99
C LEU A 238 12.46 -14.67 -0.30
N ILE A 239 11.60 -14.47 0.70
CA ILE A 239 11.67 -13.35 1.65
C ILE A 239 12.93 -13.48 2.50
N THR A 240 13.54 -12.34 2.77
CA THR A 240 14.76 -12.19 3.58
C THR A 240 14.45 -11.42 4.87
N GLU A 241 15.34 -11.52 5.85
CA GLU A 241 15.24 -10.72 7.10
C GLU A 241 15.16 -9.21 6.83
N ALA A 242 15.79 -8.73 5.74
CA ALA A 242 15.74 -7.33 5.34
C ALA A 242 14.36 -6.90 4.83
N ASP A 243 13.63 -7.81 4.18
CA ASP A 243 12.24 -7.54 3.76
C ASP A 243 11.32 -7.46 4.98
N VAL A 244 11.47 -8.39 5.93
CA VAL A 244 10.71 -8.41 7.20
C VAL A 244 10.96 -7.14 8.00
N ALA A 245 12.23 -6.77 8.20
CA ALA A 245 12.59 -5.55 8.91
C ALA A 245 12.07 -4.28 8.23
N PHE A 246 12.05 -4.25 6.89
CA PHE A 246 11.45 -3.14 6.15
C PHE A 246 9.93 -3.08 6.37
N ASN A 247 9.24 -4.22 6.34
CA ASN A 247 7.79 -4.27 6.57
C ASN A 247 7.42 -3.83 7.99
N GLU A 248 8.16 -4.26 9.02
CA GLU A 248 7.91 -3.81 10.40
C GLU A 248 7.99 -2.29 10.52
N ALA A 249 9.03 -1.68 9.95
CA ALA A 249 9.19 -0.23 9.97
C ALA A 249 7.99 0.49 9.30
N VAL A 250 7.51 -0.03 8.17
CA VAL A 250 6.33 0.52 7.51
C VAL A 250 5.05 0.37 8.35
N ILE A 251 4.88 -0.76 9.05
CA ILE A 251 3.76 -0.95 9.98
C ILE A 251 3.83 0.07 11.11
N GLU A 252 4.97 0.19 11.79
CA GLU A 252 5.15 1.11 12.93
C GLU A 252 4.82 2.56 12.57
N VAL A 253 5.31 3.04 11.42
CA VAL A 253 4.99 4.37 10.90
C VAL A 253 3.48 4.53 10.71
N ASN A 254 2.84 3.59 10.01
CA ASN A 254 1.42 3.72 9.67
C ASN A 254 0.50 3.62 10.90
N LEU A 255 0.91 2.91 11.95
CA LEU A 255 0.22 2.91 13.24
C LEU A 255 0.26 4.31 13.88
N ALA A 256 1.43 4.94 13.89
CA ALA A 256 1.57 6.31 14.39
C ALA A 256 0.71 7.28 13.55
N LEU A 257 0.74 7.18 12.22
CA LEU A 257 -0.09 8.01 11.35
C LEU A 257 -1.59 7.84 11.65
N ALA A 258 -2.09 6.61 11.82
CA ALA A 258 -3.50 6.38 12.16
C ALA A 258 -3.91 7.07 13.48
N GLU A 259 -3.06 6.99 14.50
CA GLU A 259 -3.30 7.64 15.78
C GLU A 259 -3.24 9.18 15.66
N GLU A 260 -2.16 9.70 15.08
CA GLU A 260 -1.88 11.14 15.07
C GLU A 260 -2.81 11.91 14.15
N TYR A 261 -3.20 11.35 13.00
CA TYR A 261 -4.26 11.94 12.19
C TYR A 261 -5.63 11.90 12.87
N SER A 262 -5.94 10.82 13.61
CA SER A 262 -7.15 10.76 14.42
C SER A 262 -7.16 11.85 15.50
N ARG A 263 -6.00 12.12 16.11
CA ARG A 263 -5.81 13.20 17.09
C ARG A 263 -5.99 14.57 16.44
N LEU A 264 -5.28 14.83 15.34
CA LEU A 264 -5.36 16.07 14.58
C LEU A 264 -6.81 16.38 14.15
N HIS A 265 -7.54 15.38 13.67
CA HIS A 265 -8.95 15.54 13.30
C HIS A 265 -9.82 15.95 14.49
N ARG A 266 -9.64 15.31 15.66
CA ARG A 266 -10.41 15.64 16.87
C ARG A 266 -10.11 17.03 17.39
N GLU A 267 -8.87 17.50 17.26
CA GLU A 267 -8.48 18.86 17.61
C GLU A 267 -9.06 19.89 16.65
N ARG A 268 -8.93 19.64 15.34
CA ARG A 268 -9.42 20.53 14.29
C ARG A 268 -9.77 19.74 13.03
N PRO A 269 -11.06 19.45 12.77
CA PRO A 269 -11.49 18.65 11.62
C PRO A 269 -11.04 19.16 10.25
N SER A 270 -10.80 20.46 10.11
CA SER A 270 -10.31 21.06 8.86
C SER A 270 -8.80 20.92 8.66
N SER A 271 -8.04 20.40 9.63
CA SER A 271 -6.59 20.19 9.46
C SER A 271 -6.25 18.93 8.68
N VAL A 272 -7.17 17.97 8.60
CA VAL A 272 -6.99 16.74 7.81
C VAL A 272 -7.52 16.88 6.37
N ARG A 273 -7.53 18.10 5.79
CA ARG A 273 -8.08 18.37 4.46
C ARG A 273 -7.22 19.36 3.68
N GLY A 274 -7.22 19.21 2.35
CA GLY A 274 -6.59 20.14 1.41
C GLY A 274 -5.09 20.35 1.68
N ILE A 275 -4.64 21.58 1.48
CA ILE A 275 -3.29 22.04 1.87
C ILE A 275 -3.30 22.36 3.36
N ASN A 276 -2.49 21.65 4.16
CA ASN A 276 -2.55 21.78 5.61
C ASN A 276 -1.30 21.28 6.32
N VAL A 277 -1.33 21.40 7.66
CA VAL A 277 -0.37 20.69 8.49
C VAL A 277 -0.49 19.18 8.32
N ASP A 278 0.64 18.52 8.43
CA ASP A 278 0.78 17.12 8.79
C ASP A 278 0.35 16.87 10.26
N PRO A 279 0.32 15.61 10.74
CA PRO A 279 -0.24 15.31 12.05
C PRO A 279 0.75 15.59 13.19
N GLY A 280 2.06 15.51 12.94
CA GLY A 280 3.12 15.63 13.93
C GLY A 280 2.97 14.68 15.13
N GLY A 281 3.78 14.90 16.16
CA GLY A 281 3.68 14.19 17.43
C GLY A 281 4.04 12.71 17.41
N SER A 282 4.67 12.21 16.33
CA SER A 282 5.30 10.89 16.26
C SER A 282 6.80 10.99 16.58
N GLU A 283 7.50 9.85 16.67
CA GLU A 283 8.95 9.84 16.91
C GLU A 283 9.76 10.30 15.70
N PHE A 284 9.23 10.08 14.49
CA PHE A 284 9.85 10.46 13.21
C PHE A 284 9.46 11.85 12.73
N ASN A 285 8.37 12.41 13.26
CA ASN A 285 7.84 13.73 12.93
C ASN A 285 7.25 14.35 14.21
N GLU A 286 8.10 15.04 14.96
CA GLU A 286 7.74 15.60 16.27
C GLU A 286 6.85 16.85 16.13
N ASP A 287 7.15 17.70 15.15
CA ASP A 287 6.54 19.01 14.95
C ASP A 287 5.39 18.95 13.93
N ARG A 288 4.74 20.08 13.66
CA ARG A 288 3.63 20.15 12.68
C ARG A 288 3.93 21.26 11.71
N ASP A 289 4.02 20.92 10.44
CA ASP A 289 4.59 21.78 9.43
C ASP A 289 3.60 22.06 8.30
N LEU A 290 3.55 23.33 7.91
CA LEU A 290 2.73 23.79 6.80
C LEU A 290 3.54 23.73 5.51
N PRO A 291 2.92 23.29 4.40
CA PRO A 291 3.50 23.47 3.09
C PRO A 291 3.75 24.95 2.79
N VAL A 292 4.88 25.22 2.15
CA VAL A 292 5.29 26.52 1.65
C VAL A 292 5.06 26.56 0.13
N PHE A 293 4.42 27.62 -0.35
CA PHE A 293 4.25 27.89 -1.77
C PHE A 293 4.85 29.25 -2.10
N ALA A 294 5.83 29.28 -3.00
CA ALA A 294 6.55 30.48 -3.41
C ALA A 294 7.05 31.32 -2.20
N GLY A 295 7.54 30.64 -1.16
CA GLY A 295 8.09 31.25 0.06
C GLY A 295 7.07 31.68 1.11
N GLU A 296 5.79 31.35 0.96
CA GLU A 296 4.74 31.63 1.95
C GLU A 296 4.11 30.34 2.46
N GLU A 297 3.97 30.18 3.79
CA GLU A 297 3.21 29.07 4.38
C GLU A 297 1.73 29.15 3.98
N VAL A 298 1.17 28.02 3.55
CA VAL A 298 -0.20 27.95 3.05
C VAL A 298 -1.04 26.96 3.83
N ARG A 299 -2.23 27.40 4.23
CA ARG A 299 -3.30 26.55 4.73
C ARG A 299 -4.59 26.79 3.95
N LEU A 300 -4.97 25.82 3.13
CA LEU A 300 -6.17 25.86 2.29
C LEU A 300 -6.95 24.54 2.39
N PRO A 301 -7.81 24.38 3.42
CA PRO A 301 -8.53 23.12 3.67
C PRO A 301 -9.49 22.69 2.56
N ASP A 302 -9.96 23.63 1.75
CA ASP A 302 -10.90 23.38 0.65
C ASP A 302 -10.17 23.11 -0.69
N PHE A 303 -8.84 23.02 -0.68
CA PHE A 303 -8.08 22.63 -1.86
C PHE A 303 -8.38 21.18 -2.23
N ARG A 304 -8.44 20.88 -3.54
CA ARG A 304 -8.91 19.59 -4.06
C ARG A 304 -7.93 18.43 -3.82
N ASN A 305 -6.64 18.75 -3.73
CA ASN A 305 -5.54 17.80 -3.55
C ASN A 305 -5.03 17.80 -2.11
N ARG A 306 -4.28 16.76 -1.73
CA ARG A 306 -3.71 16.61 -0.38
C ARG A 306 -2.24 16.97 -0.41
N ILE A 307 -1.89 18.11 0.18
CA ILE A 307 -0.49 18.58 0.28
C ILE A 307 -0.24 18.93 1.75
N ILE A 308 0.68 18.23 2.41
CA ILE A 308 0.87 18.34 3.87
C ILE A 308 2.33 18.16 4.28
N GLY A 309 2.68 18.75 5.42
CA GLY A 309 4.02 18.68 6.01
C GLY A 309 5.01 19.68 5.43
N GLU A 310 6.28 19.49 5.75
CA GLU A 310 7.40 20.34 5.31
C GLU A 310 7.71 20.14 3.82
N ILE A 311 6.89 20.76 2.97
CA ILE A 311 7.04 20.79 1.51
C ILE A 311 7.23 22.23 1.04
N ASP A 312 8.39 22.55 0.46
CA ASP A 312 8.66 23.83 -0.22
C ASP A 312 8.43 23.69 -1.73
N LEU A 313 7.33 24.27 -2.22
CA LEU A 313 6.99 24.35 -3.63
C LEU A 313 7.35 25.72 -4.21
N ALA A 314 8.10 25.73 -5.31
CA ALA A 314 8.47 26.97 -6.01
C ALA A 314 7.26 27.68 -6.66
N ASP A 315 6.21 26.94 -7.04
CA ASP A 315 4.99 27.50 -7.62
C ASP A 315 4.11 28.22 -6.58
N THR A 316 3.36 29.23 -7.02
CA THR A 316 2.23 29.72 -6.22
C THR A 316 1.10 28.71 -6.24
N VAL A 317 0.20 28.75 -5.25
CA VAL A 317 -0.99 27.88 -5.23
C VAL A 317 -1.80 28.00 -6.52
N GLU A 318 -2.02 29.21 -7.04
CA GLU A 318 -2.78 29.39 -8.28
C GLU A 318 -2.10 28.75 -9.48
N ARG A 319 -0.77 28.85 -9.57
CA ARG A 319 -0.03 28.22 -10.65
C ARG A 319 -0.03 26.70 -10.52
N PHE A 320 0.32 26.17 -9.35
CA PHE A 320 0.30 24.73 -9.07
C PHE A 320 -1.09 24.16 -9.37
N SER A 321 -2.15 24.82 -8.88
CA SER A 321 -3.55 24.45 -9.14
C SER A 321 -3.92 24.40 -10.62
N CYS A 322 -3.32 25.24 -11.47
CA CYS A 322 -3.60 25.33 -12.90
C CYS A 322 -2.89 24.21 -13.70
N VAL A 323 -1.73 23.75 -13.22
CA VAL A 323 -0.89 22.75 -13.91
C VAL A 323 -1.03 21.34 -13.35
N SER A 324 -1.76 21.16 -12.25
CA SER A 324 -2.04 19.86 -11.63
C SER A 324 -3.44 19.36 -11.93
N GLY A 325 -3.61 18.04 -12.00
CA GLY A 325 -4.89 17.34 -12.04
C GLY A 325 -5.55 17.23 -10.66
N ASP A 326 -6.29 16.14 -10.49
CA ASP A 326 -6.99 15.73 -9.27
C ASP A 326 -6.29 14.52 -8.61
N ARG A 327 -6.61 14.24 -7.35
CA ARG A 327 -6.07 13.07 -6.60
C ARG A 327 -4.55 13.09 -6.41
N ILE A 328 -3.99 14.31 -6.35
CA ILE A 328 -2.57 14.49 -6.05
C ILE A 328 -2.34 14.42 -4.55
N SER A 329 -1.42 13.56 -4.12
CA SER A 329 -0.98 13.45 -2.73
C SER A 329 0.51 13.76 -2.61
N LEU A 330 0.86 14.89 -2.00
CA LEU A 330 2.23 15.22 -1.64
C LEU A 330 2.30 15.27 -0.10
N ARG A 331 3.02 14.34 0.49
CA ARG A 331 3.01 14.13 1.94
C ARG A 331 4.43 14.03 2.50
N ALA A 332 4.83 15.02 3.26
CA ALA A 332 6.07 15.02 4.04
C ALA A 332 5.72 14.83 5.53
N ASP A 333 5.07 13.72 5.88
CA ASP A 333 4.68 13.41 7.27
C ASP A 333 5.36 12.18 7.86
N GLU A 334 6.08 11.40 7.05
CA GLU A 334 6.98 10.33 7.48
C GLU A 334 8.46 10.75 7.30
N GLY A 335 8.81 11.22 6.11
CA GLY A 335 10.12 11.80 5.79
C GLY A 335 10.01 13.25 5.34
N GLU A 336 10.98 14.06 5.74
CA GLU A 336 11.09 15.50 5.50
C GLU A 336 12.58 15.89 5.37
N ASP A 337 12.97 16.95 4.65
CA ASP A 337 12.15 17.95 3.96
C ASP A 337 11.84 17.56 2.51
N PHE A 338 10.76 18.11 1.93
CA PHE A 338 10.52 18.04 0.49
C PHE A 338 10.81 19.39 -0.17
N THR A 339 11.57 19.38 -1.25
CA THR A 339 11.73 20.54 -2.14
C THR A 339 11.22 20.19 -3.53
N VAL A 340 10.28 20.97 -4.06
CA VAL A 340 9.70 20.77 -5.39
C VAL A 340 9.79 22.06 -6.20
N GLY A 341 10.52 22.03 -7.31
CA GLY A 341 10.65 23.13 -8.26
C GLY A 341 9.34 23.47 -8.99
N HIS A 342 9.44 24.34 -9.99
CA HIS A 342 8.29 24.72 -10.81
C HIS A 342 7.76 23.52 -11.59
N VAL A 343 6.50 23.14 -11.37
CA VAL A 343 5.88 22.02 -12.07
C VAL A 343 5.57 22.43 -13.51
N HIS A 344 5.97 21.61 -14.48
CA HIS A 344 5.57 21.81 -15.88
C HIS A 344 4.11 21.40 -16.09
N ALA A 345 3.80 20.16 -15.74
CA ALA A 345 2.47 19.56 -15.74
C ALA A 345 2.46 18.38 -14.76
N MET A 346 1.33 18.13 -14.12
CA MET A 346 1.12 17.00 -13.22
C MET A 346 -0.29 16.46 -13.45
N ASP A 347 -0.41 15.26 -14.00
CA ASP A 347 -1.70 14.63 -14.25
C ASP A 347 -2.30 14.05 -12.96
N ASP A 348 -3.43 13.37 -13.07
CA ASP A 348 -4.15 12.76 -11.94
C ASP A 348 -3.32 11.69 -11.19
N ASP A 349 -3.70 11.38 -9.95
CA ASP A 349 -3.20 10.23 -9.16
C ASP A 349 -1.69 10.24 -8.81
N VAL A 350 -1.04 11.40 -8.89
CA VAL A 350 0.39 11.52 -8.55
C VAL A 350 0.60 11.49 -7.04
N THR A 351 1.52 10.63 -6.59
CA THR A 351 1.86 10.46 -5.16
C THR A 351 3.33 10.75 -4.90
N PHE A 352 3.60 11.65 -3.95
CA PHE A 352 4.92 11.89 -3.38
C PHE A 352 4.90 11.57 -1.89
N HIS A 353 5.85 10.75 -1.46
CA HIS A 353 6.05 10.38 -0.07
C HIS A 353 7.54 10.11 0.18
N ALA A 354 7.95 9.87 1.42
CA ALA A 354 9.33 9.50 1.74
C ALA A 354 9.35 8.59 2.96
N LEU A 355 10.42 7.79 3.06
CA LEU A 355 10.65 6.97 4.25
C LEU A 355 11.13 7.83 5.42
N GLU A 356 10.93 7.32 6.64
CA GLU A 356 11.44 7.93 7.87
C GLU A 356 12.91 8.36 7.73
N GLY A 357 13.18 9.61 8.09
CA GLY A 357 14.53 10.18 8.09
C GLY A 357 15.13 10.39 6.70
N THR A 358 14.29 10.45 5.65
CA THR A 358 14.74 10.69 4.27
C THR A 358 14.02 11.89 3.64
N ASP A 359 14.76 12.63 2.82
CA ASP A 359 14.31 13.80 2.07
C ASP A 359 14.00 13.46 0.59
N LEU A 360 13.29 14.39 -0.06
CA LEU A 360 12.96 14.33 -1.48
C LEU A 360 13.21 15.69 -2.13
N THR A 361 14.06 15.72 -3.16
CA THR A 361 14.30 16.93 -3.96
C THR A 361 13.87 16.73 -5.40
N VAL A 362 13.07 17.64 -5.94
CA VAL A 362 12.65 17.63 -7.33
C VAL A 362 12.89 19.01 -7.97
N GLY A 363 13.53 19.01 -9.13
CA GLY A 363 13.93 20.21 -9.88
C GLY A 363 12.78 20.93 -10.59
N ASP A 364 13.16 21.89 -11.43
CA ASP A 364 12.26 22.71 -12.23
C ASP A 364 11.83 21.99 -13.51
N GLY A 365 10.62 22.30 -14.01
CA GLY A 365 10.17 21.87 -15.33
C GLY A 365 9.80 20.39 -15.45
N VAL A 366 9.66 19.69 -14.33
CA VAL A 366 9.32 18.26 -14.33
C VAL A 366 7.86 18.05 -14.73
N SER A 367 7.63 17.04 -15.59
CA SER A 367 6.30 16.60 -16.02
C SER A 367 5.97 15.24 -15.41
N TYR A 368 4.76 15.10 -14.86
CA TYR A 368 4.27 13.87 -14.23
C TYR A 368 3.02 13.39 -14.96
N GLY A 369 3.07 12.17 -15.47
CA GLY A 369 1.92 11.45 -16.02
C GLY A 369 0.96 10.96 -14.93
N GLU A 370 -0.12 10.33 -15.37
CA GLU A 370 -1.16 9.81 -14.48
C GLU A 370 -0.58 8.68 -13.60
N GLY A 371 -0.85 8.70 -12.29
CA GLY A 371 -0.47 7.60 -11.39
C GLY A 371 1.03 7.48 -11.11
N VAL A 372 1.82 8.54 -11.34
CA VAL A 372 3.25 8.55 -11.02
C VAL A 372 3.48 8.48 -9.50
N VAL A 373 4.42 7.64 -9.08
CA VAL A 373 4.87 7.55 -7.68
C VAL A 373 6.33 8.00 -7.57
N VAL A 374 6.59 9.05 -6.79
CA VAL A 374 7.94 9.49 -6.42
C VAL A 374 8.11 9.29 -4.92
N HIS A 375 8.91 8.30 -4.53
CA HIS A 375 9.09 7.93 -3.13
C HIS A 375 10.53 8.18 -2.68
N GLY A 376 10.67 9.07 -1.69
CA GLY A 376 11.88 9.31 -0.93
C GLY A 376 12.38 8.07 -0.22
N GLY A 377 13.66 8.03 0.05
CA GLY A 377 14.30 6.86 0.63
C GLY A 377 15.80 6.94 0.38
N GLY A 378 16.57 6.43 1.33
CA GLY A 378 18.01 6.43 1.21
C GLY A 378 18.53 5.28 0.35
N ARG A 379 19.47 5.61 -0.53
CA ARG A 379 20.26 4.66 -1.31
C ARG A 379 21.67 4.59 -0.78
N VAL A 380 22.12 3.40 -0.39
CA VAL A 380 23.53 3.18 0.01
C VAL A 380 24.43 3.25 -1.23
N VAL A 381 25.13 4.38 -1.42
CA VAL A 381 26.09 4.55 -2.52
C VAL A 381 27.48 4.02 -2.14
N LEU A 382 27.89 4.24 -0.90
CA LEU A 382 29.16 3.77 -0.33
C LEU A 382 28.90 3.26 1.09
N GLN A 383 29.38 2.05 1.39
CA GLN A 383 29.19 1.45 2.71
C GLN A 383 29.77 2.35 3.82
N GLY A 384 28.94 2.71 4.79
CA GLY A 384 29.32 3.57 5.92
C GLY A 384 29.31 5.07 5.63
N GLN A 385 28.79 5.51 4.47
CA GLN A 385 28.41 6.90 4.21
C GLN A 385 26.91 7.09 4.42
N PRO A 386 26.44 8.34 4.65
CA PRO A 386 25.02 8.65 4.61
C PRO A 386 24.40 8.16 3.30
N GLU A 387 23.16 7.68 3.39
CA GLU A 387 22.42 7.27 2.21
C GLU A 387 22.14 8.48 1.31
N ALA A 388 22.23 8.30 0.01
CA ALA A 388 21.88 9.35 -0.94
C ALA A 388 20.35 9.42 -1.05
N PRO A 389 19.75 10.61 -1.03
CA PRO A 389 18.31 10.75 -1.08
C PRO A 389 17.77 10.50 -2.48
N THR A 390 16.44 10.43 -2.56
CA THR A 390 15.77 10.43 -3.86
C THR A 390 15.78 11.86 -4.42
N ALA A 391 16.24 12.01 -5.64
CA ALA A 391 16.33 13.31 -6.29
C ALA A 391 15.93 13.20 -7.76
N VAL A 392 15.10 14.13 -8.24
CA VAL A 392 14.71 14.26 -9.64
C VAL A 392 15.22 15.61 -10.15
N GLY A 393 16.02 15.61 -11.21
CA GLY A 393 16.63 16.81 -11.78
C GLY A 393 15.65 17.67 -12.58
N ASP A 394 16.20 18.69 -13.24
CA ASP A 394 15.42 19.63 -14.03
C ASP A 394 14.93 19.00 -15.34
N ASP A 395 13.80 19.48 -15.88
CA ASP A 395 13.23 19.09 -17.18
C ASP A 395 13.02 17.57 -17.37
N VAL A 396 12.86 16.83 -16.27
CA VAL A 396 12.57 15.38 -16.30
C VAL A 396 11.12 15.12 -16.74
N VAL A 397 10.91 14.03 -17.46
CA VAL A 397 9.58 13.51 -17.80
C VAL A 397 9.37 12.15 -17.13
N LEU A 398 8.40 12.07 -16.23
CA LEU A 398 7.91 10.82 -15.64
C LEU A 398 6.58 10.50 -16.32
N GLU A 399 6.55 9.50 -17.20
CA GLU A 399 5.33 9.10 -17.91
C GLU A 399 4.38 8.29 -17.02
N ASP A 400 3.16 8.03 -17.51
CA ASP A 400 2.06 7.42 -16.76
C ASP A 400 2.46 6.13 -16.05
N GLY A 401 2.11 6.02 -14.76
CA GLY A 401 2.37 4.85 -13.92
C GLY A 401 3.85 4.58 -13.65
N SER A 402 4.75 5.53 -13.91
CA SER A 402 6.16 5.36 -13.58
C SER A 402 6.43 5.52 -12.07
N VAL A 403 7.41 4.75 -11.59
CA VAL A 403 7.80 4.70 -10.16
C VAL A 403 9.26 5.09 -10.02
N VAL A 404 9.55 6.05 -9.15
CA VAL A 404 10.91 6.43 -8.74
C VAL A 404 11.05 6.21 -7.24
N PHE A 405 11.98 5.35 -6.83
CA PHE A 405 12.21 5.04 -5.42
C PHE A 405 13.69 4.89 -5.11
N ARG A 406 14.18 5.54 -4.05
CA ARG A 406 15.60 5.49 -3.63
C ARG A 406 16.55 5.77 -4.79
N SER A 407 16.24 6.76 -5.62
CA SER A 407 16.90 6.95 -6.91
C SER A 407 17.20 8.40 -7.23
N THR A 408 18.25 8.62 -8.01
CA THR A 408 18.57 9.93 -8.60
C THR A 408 18.23 9.87 -10.08
N VAL A 409 17.42 10.80 -10.57
CA VAL A 409 17.05 10.93 -11.99
C VAL A 409 17.65 12.23 -12.51
N GLY A 410 18.69 12.15 -13.33
CA GLY A 410 19.40 13.33 -13.82
C GLY A 410 18.59 14.20 -14.79
N ASP A 411 19.02 15.46 -14.94
CA ASP A 411 18.32 16.48 -15.74
C ASP A 411 17.97 16.01 -17.16
N GLY A 412 16.77 16.34 -17.63
CA GLY A 412 16.28 16.04 -18.97
C GLY A 412 16.06 14.55 -19.24
N ALA A 413 16.11 13.69 -18.22
CA ALA A 413 15.84 12.28 -18.36
C ALA A 413 14.34 12.00 -18.57
N THR A 414 14.02 10.83 -19.11
CA THR A 414 12.66 10.33 -19.28
C THR A 414 12.54 8.95 -18.67
N VAL A 415 11.54 8.76 -17.81
CA VAL A 415 11.12 7.45 -17.30
C VAL A 415 9.81 7.09 -18.00
N GLY A 416 9.87 6.10 -18.88
CA GLY A 416 8.75 5.73 -19.74
C GLY A 416 7.54 5.17 -18.99
N GLU A 417 6.40 5.09 -19.69
CA GLU A 417 5.14 4.59 -19.15
C GLU A 417 5.31 3.22 -18.45
N ARG A 418 4.76 3.08 -17.24
CA ARG A 418 4.81 1.87 -16.42
C ARG A 418 6.24 1.33 -16.22
N SER A 419 7.20 2.22 -16.02
CA SER A 419 8.58 1.86 -15.71
C SER A 419 8.93 2.14 -14.25
N ALA A 420 9.86 1.38 -13.69
CA ALA A 420 10.34 1.60 -12.32
C ALA A 420 11.84 1.86 -12.31
N VAL A 421 12.26 2.88 -11.56
CA VAL A 421 13.66 3.22 -11.29
C VAL A 421 13.87 3.11 -9.79
N VAL A 422 14.55 2.05 -9.37
CA VAL A 422 14.71 1.69 -7.97
C VAL A 422 16.18 1.55 -7.61
N GLY A 423 16.62 2.21 -6.55
CA GLY A 423 18.01 2.11 -6.08
C GLY A 423 19.05 2.57 -7.12
N THR A 424 18.69 3.45 -8.05
CA THR A 424 19.49 3.73 -9.26
C THR A 424 19.86 5.20 -9.38
N ASP A 425 21.04 5.47 -9.96
CA ASP A 425 21.48 6.80 -10.39
C ASP A 425 21.41 6.87 -11.92
N LEU A 426 20.37 7.52 -12.46
CA LEU A 426 20.19 7.73 -13.89
C LEU A 426 20.91 9.00 -14.32
N ALA A 427 21.76 8.88 -15.34
CA ALA A 427 22.48 10.01 -15.89
C ALA A 427 21.53 11.05 -16.52
N PRO A 428 21.94 12.33 -16.59
CA PRO A 428 21.21 13.35 -17.33
C PRO A 428 20.94 12.94 -18.79
N GLY A 429 19.71 13.19 -19.25
CA GLY A 429 19.23 12.84 -20.59
C GLY A 429 19.05 11.33 -20.82
N ALA A 430 19.13 10.50 -19.77
CA ALA A 430 18.84 9.08 -19.89
C ALA A 430 17.37 8.86 -20.28
N VAL A 431 17.13 7.83 -21.08
CA VAL A 431 15.77 7.43 -21.45
C VAL A 431 15.57 5.99 -21.01
N VAL A 432 14.70 5.78 -20.04
CA VAL A 432 14.19 4.46 -19.67
C VAL A 432 12.98 4.18 -20.58
N PRO A 433 13.03 3.14 -21.43
CA PRO A 433 11.90 2.81 -22.29
C PRO A 433 10.64 2.50 -21.46
N PRO A 434 9.43 2.55 -22.06
CA PRO A 434 8.22 2.08 -21.41
C PRO A 434 8.37 0.64 -20.91
N ARG A 435 7.67 0.32 -19.82
CA ARG A 435 7.60 -1.02 -19.22
C ARG A 435 8.97 -1.59 -18.85
N THR A 436 9.89 -0.75 -18.40
CA THR A 436 11.25 -1.17 -18.03
C THR A 436 11.47 -1.00 -16.54
N VAL A 437 11.98 -2.05 -15.89
CA VAL A 437 12.46 -1.99 -14.51
C VAL A 437 13.97 -1.81 -14.52
N VAL A 438 14.44 -0.71 -13.95
CA VAL A 438 15.85 -0.45 -13.65
C VAL A 438 16.04 -0.57 -12.15
N LEU A 439 16.82 -1.57 -11.72
CA LEU A 439 17.05 -1.89 -10.32
C LEU A 439 18.55 -1.88 -10.02
N ASN A 440 18.96 -1.10 -9.04
CA ASN A 440 20.35 -1.03 -8.57
C ASN A 440 21.38 -0.77 -9.68
N GLY A 441 21.04 0.10 -10.64
CA GLY A 441 21.92 0.49 -11.74
C GLY A 441 21.89 -0.44 -12.96
N GLU A 442 21.09 -1.50 -12.95
CA GLU A 442 20.97 -2.45 -14.06
C GLU A 442 19.52 -2.52 -14.57
N VAL A 443 19.35 -2.73 -15.87
CA VAL A 443 18.04 -3.10 -16.42
C VAL A 443 17.72 -4.50 -15.92
N PHE A 444 16.77 -4.59 -15.00
CA PHE A 444 16.36 -5.83 -14.35
C PHE A 444 15.47 -6.67 -15.28
N GLY A 445 14.53 -6.03 -15.95
CA GLY A 445 13.55 -6.70 -16.81
C GLY A 445 12.49 -5.74 -17.32
N GLU A 446 11.46 -6.30 -17.95
CA GLU A 446 10.28 -5.57 -18.40
C GLU A 446 9.11 -5.77 -17.42
N VAL A 447 8.14 -4.85 -17.42
CA VAL A 447 6.82 -5.07 -16.80
C VAL A 447 5.99 -5.94 -17.74
N GLU A 448 5.42 -7.03 -17.24
CA GLU A 448 4.88 -8.13 -18.05
C GLU A 448 3.37 -8.06 -18.34
N TRP A 449 2.63 -7.17 -17.68
CA TRP A 449 1.16 -7.04 -17.78
C TRP A 449 0.62 -5.65 -18.15
#